data_AF-A0AA88KNB6-F1
#
_entry.id   AF-A0AA88KNB6-F1
#
_cell.length_a   1.000
_cell.length_b   1.000
_cell.length_c   1.000
_cell.angle_alpha   90.00
_cell.angle_beta   90.00
_cell.angle_gamma   90.00
#
_symmetry.space_group_name_H-M   'P 1'
#
loop_
_entity.id
_entity.type
_entity.pdbx_description
1 polymer ?
#
loop_
_entity_poly.entity_id
_entity_poly.type
_entity_poly.pdbx_seq_one_letter_code
_entity_poly.pdbx_strand_id
1 'polypeptide(L)'
;MPRNKKTTSSSTKKRLDKEQQNHEEEKSASSENVNDTSSKLDEKTTHSDDQVGKSDLSNKLASYSQRLFNLQLRLNQAKHDNTEQAIEEYEQLEYKPKPFFNHKNVIEKAMEIPNVTLEESEYFEKKRKRSQKKKPEGWEALNSDSLYKLHKKRIKETISQQAIEEYKSAERDSETNLLAYGSSLGKDISDENKEIMANELKQKIEKSKANYSRERKQNDDETVLYVNDTNKRFTKSLSKAYDKYTEDIRGNLERGTAM
;
A
#
# COMPACT_ATOMS: atom_id res chain seq x y z
N MET A 1 -3.18 -16.91 -44.08
CA MET A 1 -1.78 -16.80 -43.61
C MET A 1 -1.79 -16.53 -42.11
N PRO A 2 -1.64 -17.53 -41.21
CA PRO A 2 -1.47 -17.23 -39.79
C PRO A 2 0.00 -16.81 -39.53
N ARG A 3 0.20 -15.61 -38.99
CA ARG A 3 1.52 -15.14 -38.52
C ARG A 3 1.71 -15.53 -37.05
N ASN A 4 2.75 -16.33 -36.80
CA ASN A 4 3.18 -16.82 -35.49
C ASN A 4 3.51 -15.68 -34.51
N LYS A 5 2.93 -15.73 -33.31
CA LYS A 5 3.31 -14.92 -32.14
C LYS A 5 4.62 -15.49 -31.56
N LYS A 6 5.71 -14.71 -31.57
CA LYS A 6 6.94 -15.03 -30.83
C LYS A 6 6.85 -14.44 -29.43
N THR A 7 7.02 -15.29 -28.43
CA THR A 7 7.01 -14.99 -27.00
C THR A 7 8.35 -14.38 -26.57
N THR A 8 8.33 -13.14 -26.08
CA THR A 8 9.51 -12.44 -25.53
C THR A 8 9.81 -12.80 -24.07
N SER A 9 9.00 -13.67 -23.45
CA SER A 9 9.26 -14.23 -22.10
C SER A 9 10.26 -15.39 -22.10
N SER A 10 10.75 -15.82 -23.26
CA SER A 10 11.68 -16.97 -23.36
C SER A 10 13.16 -16.59 -23.24
N SER A 11 13.55 -15.30 -23.30
CA SER A 11 14.97 -14.91 -23.32
C SER A 11 15.56 -14.60 -21.95
N THR A 12 14.75 -14.16 -20.98
CA THR A 12 15.23 -13.80 -19.63
C THR A 12 15.27 -15.01 -18.70
N LYS A 13 14.27 -15.91 -18.75
CA LYS A 13 14.34 -17.22 -18.09
C LYS A 13 15.51 -18.07 -18.64
N LYS A 14 15.73 -18.07 -19.96
CA LYS A 14 16.92 -18.71 -20.56
C LYS A 14 18.27 -18.12 -20.13
N ARG A 15 18.31 -16.90 -19.59
CA ARG A 15 19.56 -16.31 -19.10
C ARG A 15 19.86 -16.72 -17.66
N LEU A 16 18.84 -16.72 -16.79
CA LEU A 16 18.95 -17.19 -15.40
C LEU A 16 19.16 -18.70 -15.29
N ASP A 17 18.45 -19.50 -16.11
CA ASP A 17 18.63 -20.96 -16.13
C ASP A 17 20.03 -21.36 -16.66
N LYS A 18 20.64 -20.51 -17.50
CA LYS A 18 21.98 -20.73 -18.07
C LYS A 18 23.11 -20.34 -17.12
N GLU A 19 22.90 -19.35 -16.25
CA GLU A 19 23.85 -19.00 -15.18
C GLU A 19 23.79 -20.01 -14.02
N GLN A 20 22.62 -20.60 -13.74
CA GLN A 20 22.49 -21.68 -12.75
C GLN A 20 23.15 -22.99 -13.22
N GLN A 21 23.06 -23.33 -14.52
CA GLN A 21 23.77 -24.49 -15.09
C GLN A 21 25.30 -24.33 -15.09
N ASN A 22 25.82 -23.12 -15.34
CA ASN A 22 27.27 -22.87 -15.30
C ASN A 22 27.87 -23.02 -13.89
N HIS A 23 27.11 -22.71 -12.84
CA HIS A 23 27.56 -22.91 -11.44
C HIS A 23 27.46 -24.38 -10.97
N GLU A 24 26.63 -25.20 -11.61
CA GLU A 24 26.60 -26.65 -11.38
C GLU A 24 27.68 -27.39 -12.18
N GLU A 25 28.05 -26.92 -13.39
CA GLU A 25 29.15 -27.48 -14.18
C GLU A 25 30.55 -27.17 -13.62
N GLU A 26 30.76 -26.01 -12.97
CA GLU A 26 32.03 -25.74 -12.28
C GLU A 26 32.23 -26.58 -11.01
N LYS A 27 31.16 -27.15 -10.44
CA LYS A 27 31.24 -28.11 -9.32
C LYS A 27 31.51 -29.55 -9.76
N SER A 28 31.25 -29.90 -11.03
CA SER A 28 31.49 -31.24 -11.57
C SER A 28 32.82 -31.36 -12.35
N ALA A 29 33.42 -30.24 -12.78
CA ALA A 29 34.69 -30.24 -13.52
C ALA A 29 35.96 -30.30 -12.64
N SER A 30 35.86 -30.19 -11.31
CA SER A 30 37.03 -30.25 -10.40
C SER A 30 37.26 -31.62 -9.74
N SER A 31 36.53 -32.66 -10.14
CA SER A 31 36.67 -34.03 -9.58
C SER A 31 37.23 -35.07 -10.55
N GLU A 32 37.62 -34.70 -11.77
CA GLU A 32 38.17 -35.62 -12.78
C GLU A 32 39.49 -35.12 -13.35
N ASN A 33 40.55 -35.15 -12.54
CA ASN A 33 41.94 -35.27 -13.03
C ASN A 33 42.89 -35.32 -11.84
N VAL A 34 43.25 -36.52 -11.38
CA VAL A 34 44.63 -36.92 -11.07
C VAL A 34 44.63 -38.45 -10.94
N ASN A 35 45.07 -39.16 -11.96
CA ASN A 35 45.82 -40.41 -11.80
C ASN A 35 46.93 -40.43 -12.84
N ASP A 36 48.07 -41.00 -12.43
CA ASP A 36 49.21 -41.42 -13.24
C ASP A 36 50.29 -40.39 -13.61
N THR A 37 51.21 -40.14 -12.67
CA THR A 37 52.64 -40.25 -12.99
C THR A 37 53.34 -41.06 -11.89
N SER A 38 53.60 -42.33 -12.18
CA SER A 38 54.50 -43.17 -11.42
C SER A 38 55.91 -43.04 -12.00
N SER A 39 56.87 -42.66 -11.17
CA SER A 39 58.30 -42.84 -11.47
C SER A 39 59.03 -43.31 -10.22
N LYS A 40 59.13 -44.64 -10.14
CA LYS A 40 60.30 -45.45 -9.77
C LYS A 40 61.35 -44.81 -8.83
N LEU A 41 61.45 -45.31 -7.60
CA LEU A 41 62.72 -45.50 -6.88
C LEU A 41 62.59 -46.72 -5.95
N ASP A 42 63.68 -47.50 -5.91
CA ASP A 42 63.77 -48.89 -5.48
C ASP A 42 64.02 -49.12 -3.97
N GLU A 43 63.80 -50.39 -3.60
CA GLU A 43 64.45 -51.20 -2.54
C GLU A 43 64.14 -50.98 -1.04
N LYS A 44 63.50 -52.01 -0.45
CA LYS A 44 64.10 -53.05 0.43
C LYS A 44 63.23 -53.41 1.64
N THR A 45 63.08 -54.73 1.79
CA THR A 45 62.49 -55.52 2.87
C THR A 45 62.93 -55.13 4.29
N THR A 46 62.01 -55.17 5.27
CA THR A 46 62.10 -56.00 6.51
C THR A 46 60.82 -55.94 7.35
N HIS A 47 60.48 -57.07 7.97
CA HIS A 47 59.40 -57.31 8.93
C HIS A 47 59.41 -56.39 10.17
N SER A 48 58.23 -56.05 10.72
CA SER A 48 57.85 -56.28 12.13
C SER A 48 56.45 -55.75 12.47
N ASP A 49 55.83 -56.46 13.40
CA ASP A 49 54.52 -56.28 14.04
C ASP A 49 54.45 -54.96 14.84
N ASP A 50 53.33 -54.24 14.79
CA ASP A 50 52.93 -53.24 15.81
C ASP A 50 51.48 -52.76 15.58
N GLN A 51 50.52 -53.44 16.22
CA GLN A 51 49.07 -53.19 16.12
C GLN A 51 48.50 -52.26 17.21
N VAL A 52 49.32 -51.57 18.01
CA VAL A 52 48.82 -50.83 19.19
C VAL A 52 48.69 -49.30 18.97
N GLY A 53 49.28 -48.73 17.91
CA GLY A 53 49.24 -47.26 17.65
C GLY A 53 48.17 -46.75 16.66
N LYS A 54 47.44 -47.64 15.97
CA LYS A 54 46.53 -47.26 14.87
C LYS A 54 45.16 -46.78 15.32
N SER A 55 44.68 -47.22 16.49
CA SER A 55 43.36 -46.85 17.03
C SER A 55 43.28 -45.40 17.50
N ASP A 56 44.36 -44.85 18.06
CA ASP A 56 44.37 -43.48 18.56
C ASP A 56 44.49 -42.45 17.44
N LEU A 57 45.20 -42.81 16.37
CA LEU A 57 45.31 -42.02 15.14
C LEU A 57 43.98 -42.02 14.36
N SER A 58 43.26 -43.15 14.30
CA SER A 58 41.95 -43.22 13.63
C SER A 58 40.89 -42.42 14.38
N ASN A 59 40.89 -42.44 15.72
CA ASN A 59 39.99 -41.65 16.54
C ASN A 59 40.25 -40.14 16.42
N LYS A 60 41.53 -39.73 16.33
CA LYS A 60 41.88 -38.33 16.05
C LYS A 60 41.50 -37.90 14.62
N LEU A 61 41.65 -38.78 13.64
CA LEU A 61 41.23 -38.53 12.25
C LEU A 61 39.71 -38.39 12.14
N ALA A 62 38.95 -39.20 12.88
CA ALA A 62 37.49 -39.07 13.00
C ALA A 62 37.06 -37.77 13.70
N SER A 63 37.78 -37.35 14.74
CA SER A 63 37.54 -36.07 15.41
C SER A 63 37.86 -34.86 14.50
N TYR A 64 38.94 -34.96 13.72
CA TYR A 64 39.34 -33.93 12.76
C TYR A 64 38.35 -33.82 11.59
N SER A 65 37.86 -34.95 11.06
CA SER A 65 36.85 -34.96 10.00
C SER A 65 35.52 -34.41 10.48
N GLN A 66 35.09 -34.71 11.71
CA GLN A 66 33.92 -34.09 12.34
C GLN A 66 34.09 -32.58 12.53
N ARG A 67 35.28 -32.12 12.93
CA ARG A 67 35.59 -30.69 13.08
C ARG A 67 35.58 -29.98 11.72
N LEU A 68 36.11 -30.62 10.68
CA LEU A 68 36.10 -30.12 9.32
C LEU A 68 34.68 -30.05 8.76
N PHE A 69 33.86 -31.07 9.00
CA PHE A 69 32.45 -31.08 8.64
C PHE A 69 31.68 -29.95 9.33
N ASN A 70 31.89 -29.74 10.63
CA ASN A 70 31.26 -28.64 11.37
C ASN A 70 31.72 -27.26 10.87
N LEU A 71 32.98 -27.12 10.48
CA LEU A 71 33.49 -25.89 9.87
C LEU A 71 32.89 -25.64 8.49
N GLN A 72 32.76 -26.67 7.66
CA GLN A 72 32.10 -26.58 6.36
C GLN A 72 30.61 -26.22 6.50
N LEU A 73 29.92 -26.83 7.48
CA LEU A 73 28.52 -26.53 7.77
C LEU A 73 28.35 -25.07 8.19
N ARG A 74 29.21 -24.57 9.09
CA ARG A 74 29.23 -23.15 9.51
C ARG A 74 29.57 -22.20 8.37
N LEU A 75 30.51 -22.56 7.50
CA LEU A 75 30.86 -21.74 6.33
C LEU A 75 29.70 -21.66 5.34
N ASN A 76 28.99 -22.77 5.13
CA ASN A 76 27.81 -22.80 4.26
C ASN A 76 26.65 -21.99 4.87
N GLN A 77 26.45 -22.08 6.18
CA GLN A 77 25.48 -21.26 6.89
C GLN A 77 25.80 -19.78 6.77
N ALA A 78 27.06 -19.37 7.01
CA ALA A 78 27.48 -17.97 6.85
C ALA A 78 27.32 -17.45 5.41
N LYS A 79 27.51 -18.30 4.40
CA LYS A 79 27.24 -17.92 3.00
C LYS A 79 25.75 -17.68 2.76
N HIS A 80 24.89 -18.55 3.29
CA HIS A 80 23.44 -18.38 3.21
C HIS A 80 22.98 -17.10 3.91
N ASP A 81 23.43 -16.89 5.14
CA ASP A 81 23.07 -15.73 5.96
C ASP A 81 23.50 -14.42 5.27
N ASN A 82 24.70 -14.38 4.66
CA ASN A 82 25.17 -13.22 3.89
C ASN A 82 24.31 -12.98 2.64
N THR A 83 23.89 -14.03 1.94
CA THR A 83 23.01 -13.88 0.77
C THR A 83 21.61 -13.41 1.17
N GLU A 84 21.09 -13.89 2.29
CA GLU A 84 19.80 -13.51 2.85
C GLU A 84 19.81 -12.04 3.29
N GLN A 85 20.84 -11.62 4.03
CA GLN A 85 21.02 -10.21 4.43
C GLN A 85 21.16 -9.29 3.23
N ALA A 86 21.91 -9.68 2.19
CA ALA A 86 21.99 -8.89 0.96
C ALA A 86 20.61 -8.75 0.31
N ILE A 87 19.83 -9.83 0.21
CA ILE A 87 18.46 -9.80 -0.32
C ILE A 87 17.58 -8.87 0.53
N GLU A 88 17.64 -8.96 1.85
CA GLU A 88 16.88 -8.09 2.76
C GLU A 88 17.28 -6.62 2.60
N GLU A 89 18.56 -6.29 2.53
CA GLU A 89 19.04 -4.93 2.27
C GLU A 89 18.52 -4.40 0.92
N TYR A 90 18.55 -5.23 -0.13
CA TYR A 90 17.95 -4.90 -1.43
C TYR A 90 16.43 -4.70 -1.33
N GLU A 91 15.73 -5.55 -0.58
CA GLU A 91 14.28 -5.42 -0.37
C GLU A 91 13.88 -4.19 0.46
N GLN A 92 14.75 -3.74 1.38
CA GLN A 92 14.55 -2.52 2.17
C GLN A 92 14.84 -1.26 1.35
N LEU A 93 15.81 -1.31 0.44
CA LEU A 93 16.14 -0.20 -0.47
C LEU A 93 15.11 -0.05 -1.60
N GLU A 94 14.50 -1.15 -2.06
CA GLU A 94 13.31 -1.08 -2.90
C GLU A 94 12.11 -0.60 -2.07
N TYR A 95 11.78 0.69 -2.19
CA TYR A 95 10.53 1.25 -1.68
C TYR A 95 9.34 0.40 -2.17
N LYS A 96 8.78 -0.47 -1.30
CA LYS A 96 7.55 -1.22 -1.59
C LYS A 96 6.40 -0.20 -1.61
N PRO A 97 5.82 0.18 -2.77
CA PRO A 97 4.62 0.99 -2.76
C PRO A 97 3.53 0.21 -2.02
N LYS A 98 2.85 0.87 -1.08
CA LYS A 98 1.73 0.26 -0.32
C LYS A 98 0.80 -0.49 -1.29
N PRO A 99 0.43 -1.74 -1.01
CA PRO A 99 -0.37 -2.54 -1.92
C PRO A 99 -1.77 -1.91 -2.06
N PHE A 100 -1.96 -1.18 -3.15
CA PHE A 100 -3.29 -0.82 -3.64
C PHE A 100 -3.73 -1.91 -4.61
N PHE A 101 -4.69 -2.72 -4.15
CA PHE A 101 -5.55 -3.64 -4.92
C PHE A 101 -4.95 -4.95 -5.47
N ASN A 102 -5.47 -6.06 -4.93
CA ASN A 102 -5.28 -7.43 -5.43
C ASN A 102 -6.05 -7.67 -6.75
N HIS A 103 -5.61 -7.10 -7.87
CA HIS A 103 -6.07 -7.50 -9.20
C HIS A 103 -4.87 -7.50 -10.17
N LYS A 104 -4.34 -8.69 -10.50
CA LYS A 104 -3.23 -8.88 -11.45
C LYS A 104 -3.42 -8.14 -12.78
N ASN A 105 -4.67 -8.01 -13.25
CA ASN A 105 -5.01 -7.34 -14.51
C ASN A 105 -4.89 -5.79 -14.44
N VAL A 106 -4.84 -5.21 -13.24
CA VAL A 106 -4.61 -3.77 -13.04
C VAL A 106 -3.12 -3.46 -12.98
N ILE A 107 -2.29 -4.42 -12.55
CA ILE A 107 -0.84 -4.27 -12.46
C ILE A 107 -0.21 -4.22 -13.86
N GLU A 108 -0.61 -5.10 -14.78
CA GLU A 108 -0.16 -5.03 -16.19
C GLU A 108 -0.55 -3.71 -16.85
N LYS A 109 -1.76 -3.20 -16.53
CA LYS A 109 -2.27 -1.91 -17.03
C LYS A 109 -1.63 -0.68 -16.38
N ALA A 110 -1.01 -0.84 -15.21
CA ALA A 110 -0.28 0.22 -14.50
C ALA A 110 1.23 0.24 -14.83
N MET A 111 1.76 -0.88 -15.33
CA MET A 111 3.15 -1.01 -15.83
C MET A 111 3.33 -0.54 -17.27
N GLU A 112 2.26 -0.50 -18.07
CA GLU A 112 2.25 0.35 -19.26
C GLU A 112 2.41 1.80 -18.79
N ILE A 113 3.59 2.40 -18.98
CA ILE A 113 3.77 3.85 -18.86
C ILE A 113 2.67 4.43 -19.76
N PRO A 114 1.59 5.01 -19.19
CA PRO A 114 0.57 5.54 -20.04
C PRO A 114 1.26 6.68 -20.78
N ASN A 115 1.12 6.72 -22.10
CA ASN A 115 1.49 7.89 -22.89
C ASN A 115 0.50 9.00 -22.51
N VAL A 116 0.59 9.48 -21.27
CA VAL A 116 -0.22 10.55 -20.72
C VAL A 116 0.26 11.79 -21.44
N THR A 117 -0.61 12.31 -22.30
CA THR A 117 -0.37 13.60 -22.93
C THR A 117 -0.15 14.64 -21.83
N LEU A 118 0.68 15.66 -22.10
CA LEU A 118 0.98 16.72 -21.13
C LEU A 118 -0.31 17.31 -20.52
N GLU A 119 -1.33 17.52 -21.37
CA GLU A 119 -2.65 18.02 -20.96
C GLU A 119 -3.38 17.10 -19.98
N GLU A 120 -3.35 15.78 -20.22
CA GLU A 120 -3.99 14.80 -19.34
C GLU A 120 -3.26 14.72 -17.98
N SER A 121 -1.93 14.83 -17.98
CA SER A 121 -1.13 14.86 -16.74
C SER A 121 -1.46 16.09 -15.88
N GLU A 122 -1.61 17.26 -16.50
CA GLU A 122 -2.01 18.49 -15.82
C GLU A 122 -3.41 18.39 -15.24
N TYR A 123 -4.34 17.76 -15.97
CA TYR A 123 -5.70 17.55 -15.50
C TYR A 123 -5.72 16.64 -14.26
N PHE A 124 -5.00 15.53 -14.28
CA PHE A 124 -4.87 14.64 -13.13
C PHE A 124 -4.20 15.33 -11.95
N GLU A 125 -3.17 16.15 -12.19
CA GLU A 125 -2.51 16.91 -11.12
C GLU A 125 -3.44 17.95 -10.51
N LYS A 126 -4.20 18.69 -11.33
CA LYS A 126 -5.24 19.63 -10.85
C LYS A 126 -6.31 18.90 -10.04
N LYS A 127 -6.73 17.70 -10.44
CA LYS A 127 -7.69 16.87 -9.70
C LYS A 127 -7.11 16.38 -8.38
N ARG A 128 -5.85 15.93 -8.36
CA ARG A 128 -5.11 15.53 -7.15
C ARG A 128 -4.96 16.70 -6.17
N LYS A 129 -4.53 17.88 -6.66
CA LYS A 129 -4.44 19.09 -5.84
C LYS A 129 -5.79 19.47 -5.25
N ARG A 130 -6.89 19.31 -6.00
CA ARG A 130 -8.25 19.54 -5.48
C ARG A 130 -8.67 18.52 -4.43
N SER A 131 -8.31 17.25 -4.57
CA SER A 131 -8.65 16.21 -3.57
C SER A 131 -7.81 16.30 -2.30
N GLN A 132 -6.57 16.80 -2.40
CA GLN A 132 -5.66 17.03 -1.27
C GLN A 132 -6.00 18.31 -0.46
N LYS A 133 -6.82 19.21 -1.01
CA LYS A 133 -7.28 20.39 -0.26
C LYS A 133 -8.09 19.92 0.94
N LYS A 134 -7.65 20.33 2.13
CA LYS A 134 -8.37 20.09 3.39
C LYS A 134 -9.79 20.62 3.25
N LYS A 135 -10.76 19.79 3.59
CA LYS A 135 -12.14 20.25 3.73
C LYS A 135 -12.21 21.13 4.96
N PRO A 136 -13.03 22.19 4.97
CA PRO A 136 -13.22 22.99 6.16
C PRO A 136 -13.79 22.09 7.26
N GLU A 137 -13.11 22.04 8.40
CA GLU A 137 -13.45 21.18 9.54
C GLU A 137 -13.92 22.02 10.73
N GLY A 138 -14.83 21.45 11.54
CA GLY A 138 -15.34 22.08 12.76
C GLY A 138 -15.92 23.47 12.51
N TRP A 139 -15.42 24.46 13.25
CA TRP A 139 -15.87 25.85 13.18
C TRP A 139 -15.58 26.52 11.83
N GLU A 140 -14.56 26.07 11.10
CA GLU A 140 -14.24 26.63 9.77
C GLU A 140 -15.30 26.33 8.72
N ALA A 141 -16.11 25.28 8.93
CA ALA A 141 -17.23 24.94 8.05
C ALA A 141 -18.36 25.98 8.13
N LEU A 142 -18.43 26.76 9.22
CA LEU A 142 -19.45 27.78 9.46
C LEU A 142 -19.00 29.19 9.05
N ASN A 143 -17.78 29.33 8.50
CA ASN A 143 -17.27 30.63 8.05
C ASN A 143 -18.10 31.21 6.90
N SER A 144 -18.13 32.53 6.77
CA SER A 144 -18.85 33.21 5.68
C SER A 144 -18.40 32.74 4.29
N ASP A 145 -17.10 32.50 4.11
CA ASP A 145 -16.52 32.02 2.85
C ASP A 145 -16.90 30.57 2.53
N SER A 146 -17.00 29.67 3.52
CA SER A 146 -17.45 28.29 3.29
C SER A 146 -18.94 28.26 2.93
N LEU A 147 -19.76 29.08 3.59
CA LEU A 147 -21.17 29.25 3.29
C LEU A 147 -21.37 29.80 1.87
N TYR A 148 -20.59 30.82 1.48
CA TYR A 148 -20.62 31.38 0.14
C TYR A 148 -20.23 30.35 -0.93
N LYS A 149 -19.15 29.60 -0.71
CA LYS A 149 -18.73 28.52 -1.62
C LYS A 149 -19.79 27.43 -1.74
N LEU A 150 -20.48 27.09 -0.66
CA LEU A 150 -21.58 26.11 -0.66
C LEU A 150 -22.78 26.65 -1.45
N HIS A 151 -23.15 27.91 -1.24
CA HIS A 151 -24.20 28.59 -1.99
C HIS A 151 -23.89 28.62 -3.50
N LYS A 152 -22.65 28.96 -3.87
CA LYS A 152 -22.20 28.95 -5.28
C LYS A 152 -22.30 27.56 -5.91
N LYS A 153 -21.97 26.49 -5.16
CA LYS A 153 -22.14 25.11 -5.63
C LYS A 153 -23.61 24.76 -5.84
N ARG A 154 -24.46 25.12 -4.88
CA ARG A 154 -25.91 24.92 -4.95
C ARG A 154 -26.48 25.55 -6.22
N ILE A 155 -26.24 26.84 -6.44
CA ILE A 155 -26.71 27.55 -7.64
C ILE A 155 -26.28 26.83 -8.93
N LYS A 156 -25.03 26.38 -8.98
CA LYS A 156 -24.49 25.68 -10.14
C LYS A 156 -25.16 24.31 -10.38
N GLU A 157 -25.60 23.63 -9.32
CA GLU A 157 -26.26 22.33 -9.39
C GLU A 157 -27.74 22.44 -9.72
N THR A 158 -28.42 23.50 -9.26
CA THR A 158 -29.88 23.64 -9.38
C THR A 158 -30.35 24.52 -10.52
N ILE A 159 -29.61 25.58 -10.86
CA ILE A 159 -30.04 26.55 -11.87
C ILE A 159 -29.30 26.26 -13.18
N SER A 160 -30.06 26.03 -14.25
CA SER A 160 -29.50 25.86 -15.59
C SER A 160 -28.94 27.18 -16.13
N GLN A 161 -27.91 27.11 -16.99
CA GLN A 161 -27.34 28.30 -17.60
C GLN A 161 -28.35 29.07 -18.46
N GLN A 162 -29.26 28.33 -19.11
CA GLN A 162 -30.34 28.89 -19.93
C GLN A 162 -31.33 29.71 -19.09
N ALA A 163 -31.74 29.22 -17.92
CA ALA A 163 -32.62 29.96 -17.01
C ALA A 163 -31.97 31.26 -16.50
N ILE A 164 -30.64 31.26 -16.32
CA ILE A 164 -29.88 32.46 -15.92
C ILE A 164 -29.86 33.49 -17.05
N GLU A 165 -29.71 33.05 -18.30
CA GLU A 165 -29.69 33.93 -19.48
C GLU A 165 -31.08 34.54 -19.74
N GLU A 166 -32.14 33.73 -19.65
CA GLU A 166 -33.53 34.18 -19.77
C GLU A 166 -33.88 35.23 -18.70
N TYR A 167 -33.48 34.99 -17.44
CA TYR A 167 -33.65 35.96 -16.36
C TYR A 167 -32.90 37.27 -16.63
N LYS A 168 -31.63 37.20 -17.06
CA LYS A 168 -30.83 38.39 -17.42
C LYS A 168 -31.41 39.18 -18.59
N SER A 169 -32.08 38.51 -19.53
CA SER A 169 -32.78 39.21 -20.62
C SER A 169 -34.05 39.90 -20.14
N ALA A 170 -34.77 39.31 -19.18
CA ALA A 170 -35.98 39.90 -18.59
C ALA A 170 -35.68 41.06 -17.62
N GLU A 171 -34.55 41.03 -16.92
CA GLU A 171 -34.18 42.02 -15.90
C GLU A 171 -33.81 43.40 -16.49
N ARG A 172 -33.57 43.51 -17.80
CA ARG A 172 -33.35 44.81 -18.47
C ARG A 172 -34.56 45.75 -18.42
N ASP A 173 -35.76 45.24 -18.17
CA ASP A 173 -37.00 46.03 -18.20
C ASP A 173 -37.58 46.32 -16.79
N SER A 174 -36.93 45.88 -15.71
CA SER A 174 -37.54 45.73 -14.36
C SER A 174 -36.90 46.61 -13.27
N GLU A 175 -36.55 47.87 -13.53
CA GLU A 175 -36.08 48.81 -12.50
C GLU A 175 -37.21 49.47 -11.67
N THR A 176 -38.49 49.16 -11.93
CA THR A 176 -39.57 50.12 -11.60
C THR A 176 -40.44 49.85 -10.38
N ASN A 177 -40.29 48.78 -9.60
CA ASN A 177 -41.22 48.55 -8.48
C ASN A 177 -40.62 47.88 -7.22
N LEU A 178 -39.78 48.62 -6.49
CA LEU A 178 -39.29 48.23 -5.16
C LEU A 178 -40.42 47.97 -4.14
N LEU A 179 -41.58 48.65 -4.32
CA LEU A 179 -42.76 48.51 -3.46
C LEU A 179 -43.62 47.28 -3.80
N ALA A 180 -43.44 46.64 -4.96
CA ALA A 180 -44.25 45.50 -5.41
C ALA A 180 -43.73 44.13 -4.95
N TYR A 181 -42.60 44.09 -4.22
CA TYR A 181 -41.96 42.85 -3.76
C TYR A 181 -42.89 41.90 -3.00
N GLY A 182 -43.93 42.41 -2.33
CA GLY A 182 -44.93 41.60 -1.63
C GLY A 182 -46.15 41.17 -2.48
N SER A 183 -46.44 41.86 -3.58
CA SER A 183 -47.68 41.66 -4.36
C SER A 183 -47.52 40.69 -5.54
N SER A 184 -46.33 40.60 -6.14
CA SER A 184 -46.03 39.70 -7.27
C SER A 184 -45.42 38.37 -6.86
N LEU A 185 -44.92 38.24 -5.62
CA LEU A 185 -44.10 37.10 -5.17
C LEU A 185 -44.82 35.74 -5.16
N GLY A 186 -46.16 35.71 -5.30
CA GLY A 186 -46.94 34.48 -5.27
C GLY A 186 -47.59 34.07 -6.60
N LYS A 187 -47.68 34.99 -7.57
CA LYS A 187 -48.60 34.82 -8.71
C LYS A 187 -47.93 34.30 -9.99
N ASP A 188 -46.63 34.54 -10.14
CA ASP A 188 -45.91 34.27 -11.40
C ASP A 188 -44.79 33.22 -11.26
N ILE A 189 -44.70 32.54 -10.11
CA ILE A 189 -43.72 31.45 -9.94
C ILE A 189 -44.28 30.19 -10.60
N SER A 190 -43.66 29.79 -11.71
CA SER A 190 -43.92 28.51 -12.38
C SER A 190 -43.86 27.34 -11.39
N ASP A 191 -44.83 26.42 -11.48
CA ASP A 191 -44.88 25.24 -10.61
C ASP A 191 -43.64 24.35 -10.76
N GLU A 192 -43.03 24.33 -11.94
CA GLU A 192 -41.76 23.63 -12.21
C GLU A 192 -40.63 24.15 -11.31
N ASN A 193 -40.52 25.47 -11.12
CA ASN A 193 -39.52 26.08 -10.25
C ASN A 193 -39.74 25.73 -8.78
N LYS A 194 -41.00 25.57 -8.35
CA LYS A 194 -41.35 25.11 -7.00
C LYS A 194 -40.95 23.66 -6.81
N GLU A 195 -41.17 22.80 -7.80
CA GLU A 195 -40.76 21.40 -7.77
C GLU A 195 -39.24 21.23 -7.74
N ILE A 196 -38.50 22.02 -8.53
CA ILE A 196 -37.03 22.04 -8.50
C ILE A 196 -36.52 22.38 -7.09
N MET A 197 -37.08 23.42 -6.46
CA MET A 197 -36.74 23.80 -5.09
C MET A 197 -37.07 22.68 -4.09
N ALA A 198 -38.26 22.10 -4.18
CA ALA A 198 -38.70 21.04 -3.29
C ALA A 198 -37.79 19.80 -3.39
N ASN A 199 -37.39 19.43 -4.62
CA ASN A 199 -36.48 18.33 -4.89
C ASN A 199 -35.06 18.61 -4.36
N GLU A 200 -34.55 19.84 -4.51
CA GLU A 200 -33.27 20.25 -3.93
C GLU A 200 -33.27 20.05 -2.40
N LEU A 201 -34.32 20.52 -1.72
CA LEU A 201 -34.43 20.42 -0.26
C LEU A 201 -34.50 18.97 0.20
N LYS A 202 -35.27 18.12 -0.48
CA LYS A 202 -35.34 16.67 -0.20
C LYS A 202 -33.96 16.02 -0.33
N GLN A 203 -33.27 16.24 -1.45
CA GLN A 203 -31.93 15.70 -1.66
C GLN A 203 -30.94 16.17 -0.59
N LYS A 204 -31.04 17.43 -0.14
CA LYS A 204 -30.20 17.96 0.92
C LYS A 204 -30.45 17.25 2.26
N ILE A 205 -31.72 17.03 2.60
CA ILE A 205 -32.10 16.30 3.81
C ILE A 205 -31.57 14.87 3.75
N GLU A 206 -31.76 14.16 2.64
CA GLU A 206 -31.25 12.79 2.45
C GLU A 206 -29.73 12.72 2.56
N LYS A 207 -29.00 13.60 1.85
CA LYS A 207 -27.53 13.70 1.94
C LYS A 207 -27.08 14.00 3.37
N SER A 208 -27.77 14.88 4.08
CA SER A 208 -27.42 15.20 5.47
C SER A 208 -27.59 13.98 6.38
N LYS A 209 -28.71 13.24 6.26
CA LYS A 209 -28.98 12.03 7.04
C LYS A 209 -27.96 10.93 6.76
N ALA A 210 -27.63 10.70 5.48
CA ALA A 210 -26.68 9.65 5.08
C ALA A 210 -25.24 9.94 5.57
N ASN A 211 -24.83 11.21 5.62
CA ASN A 211 -23.47 11.58 5.99
C ASN A 211 -23.29 11.89 7.48
N TYR A 212 -24.35 12.32 8.19
CA TYR A 212 -24.27 12.70 9.60
C TYR A 212 -24.02 11.48 10.52
N SER A 213 -24.56 10.31 10.14
CA SER A 213 -24.44 9.08 10.93
C SER A 213 -23.64 8.01 10.20
N ARG A 214 -22.42 8.33 9.74
CA ARG A 214 -21.48 7.29 9.34
C ARG A 214 -20.89 6.65 10.58
N GLU A 215 -21.54 5.58 11.03
CA GLU A 215 -20.97 4.70 12.03
C GLU A 215 -19.68 4.06 11.48
N ARG A 216 -18.61 4.15 12.27
CA ARG A 216 -17.40 3.37 11.96
C ARG A 216 -17.72 1.92 12.28
N LYS A 217 -17.38 1.01 11.35
CA LYS A 217 -17.48 -0.43 11.60
C LYS A 217 -16.72 -0.76 12.88
N GLN A 218 -17.35 -1.56 13.73
CA GLN A 218 -16.71 -2.07 14.93
C GLN A 218 -15.77 -3.20 14.49
N ASN A 219 -14.57 -3.23 15.05
CA ASN A 219 -13.65 -4.35 14.85
C ASN A 219 -13.90 -5.33 15.98
N ASP A 220 -14.22 -6.58 15.65
CA ASP A 220 -14.55 -7.61 16.66
C ASP A 220 -13.32 -8.07 17.45
N ASP A 221 -12.11 -7.81 16.91
CA ASP A 221 -10.83 -8.15 17.54
C ASP A 221 -10.37 -7.10 18.59
N GLU A 222 -11.05 -5.95 18.69
CA GLU A 222 -10.69 -4.90 19.66
C GLU A 222 -11.11 -5.29 21.08
N THR A 223 -10.26 -4.96 22.07
CA THR A 223 -10.56 -5.21 23.48
C THR A 223 -11.77 -4.38 23.94
N VAL A 224 -12.78 -5.06 24.46
CA VAL A 224 -14.04 -4.42 24.87
C VAL A 224 -13.88 -3.77 26.25
N LEU A 225 -13.83 -2.43 26.28
CA LEU A 225 -13.69 -1.62 27.50
C LEU A 225 -15.03 -1.07 28.02
N TYR A 226 -16.17 -1.59 27.56
CA TYR A 226 -17.50 -1.05 27.88
C TYR A 226 -18.53 -2.16 28.07
N VAL A 227 -19.55 -1.87 28.89
CA VAL A 227 -20.68 -2.79 29.13
C VAL A 227 -21.93 -2.37 28.36
N ASN A 228 -22.19 -1.06 28.24
CA ASN A 228 -23.34 -0.50 27.53
C ASN A 228 -22.91 0.53 26.46
N ASP A 229 -23.85 0.94 25.60
CA ASP A 229 -23.58 1.89 24.51
C ASP A 229 -23.24 3.30 24.99
N THR A 230 -23.79 3.72 26.12
CA THR A 230 -23.49 5.04 26.71
C THR A 230 -22.05 5.07 27.24
N ASN A 231 -21.61 4.01 27.92
CA ASN A 231 -20.23 3.85 28.37
C ASN A 231 -19.29 3.69 27.17
N LYS A 232 -19.69 2.98 26.10
CA LYS A 232 -18.90 2.94 24.84
C LYS A 232 -18.62 4.34 24.29
N ARG A 233 -19.65 5.19 24.24
CA ARG A 233 -19.52 6.58 23.76
C ARG A 233 -18.64 7.40 24.70
N PHE A 234 -18.76 7.21 26.01
CA PHE A 234 -17.96 7.90 27.01
C PHE A 234 -16.49 7.48 26.97
N THR A 235 -16.19 6.17 26.99
CA THR A 235 -14.84 5.63 26.84
C THR A 235 -14.20 6.08 25.52
N LYS A 236 -14.95 6.09 24.41
CA LYS A 236 -14.47 6.64 23.12
C LYS A 236 -14.23 8.15 23.15
N SER A 237 -14.94 8.88 24.00
CA SER A 237 -14.70 10.32 24.21
C SER A 237 -13.42 10.54 25.02
N LEU A 238 -13.22 9.76 26.08
CA LEU A 238 -12.00 9.79 26.87
C LEU A 238 -10.78 9.41 26.03
N SER A 239 -10.90 8.37 25.20
CA SER A 239 -9.80 7.91 24.35
C SER A 239 -9.32 9.04 23.42
N LYS A 240 -10.24 9.75 22.75
CA LYS A 240 -9.88 10.91 21.91
C LYS A 240 -9.11 12.01 22.64
N ALA A 241 -9.41 12.24 23.91
CA ALA A 241 -8.83 13.33 24.69
C ALA A 241 -7.51 12.92 25.36
N TYR A 242 -7.45 11.69 25.88
CA TYR A 242 -6.40 11.25 26.79
C TYR A 242 -5.48 10.17 26.22
N ASP A 243 -5.84 9.48 25.13
CA ASP A 243 -5.01 8.40 24.57
C ASP A 243 -3.56 8.87 24.36
N LYS A 244 -3.38 10.07 23.79
CA LYS A 244 -2.07 10.70 23.56
C LYS A 244 -1.20 10.81 24.82
N TYR A 245 -1.80 10.91 26.00
CA TYR A 245 -1.11 11.08 27.28
C TYR A 245 -1.04 9.78 28.10
N THR A 246 -1.82 8.76 27.74
CA THR A 246 -1.94 7.50 28.49
C THR A 246 -1.37 6.29 27.75
N GLU A 247 -0.68 6.50 26.62
CA GLU A 247 -0.04 5.45 25.82
C GLU A 247 0.93 4.60 26.65
N ASP A 248 1.79 5.22 27.47
CA ASP A 248 2.76 4.51 28.31
C ASP A 248 2.07 3.64 29.37
N ILE A 249 1.03 4.18 30.03
CA ILE A 249 0.26 3.47 31.05
C ILE A 249 -0.46 2.27 30.42
N ARG A 250 -1.05 2.45 29.23
CA ARG A 250 -1.69 1.36 28.47
C ARG A 250 -0.67 0.28 28.11
N GLY A 251 0.50 0.65 27.58
CA GLY A 251 1.56 -0.30 27.25
C GLY A 251 2.11 -1.05 28.47
N ASN A 252 2.15 -0.41 29.65
CA ASN A 252 2.57 -1.07 30.89
C ASN A 252 1.53 -2.07 31.39
N LEU A 253 0.24 -1.76 31.25
CA LEU A 253 -0.84 -2.70 31.56
C LEU A 253 -0.79 -3.93 30.63
N GLU A 254 -0.54 -3.71 29.33
CA GLU A 254 -0.38 -4.79 28.35
C GLU A 254 0.87 -5.65 28.61
N ARG A 255 1.93 -5.05 29.19
CA ARG A 255 3.16 -5.75 29.61
C ARG A 255 3.08 -6.39 30.99
N GLY A 256 1.91 -6.39 31.64
CA GLY A 256 1.71 -7.05 32.93
C GLY A 256 2.19 -6.23 34.13
N THR A 257 2.06 -4.90 34.07
CA THR A 257 2.40 -3.96 35.17
C THR A 257 3.84 -4.05 35.68
N ALA A 258 4.73 -4.67 34.92
CA ALA A 258 6.16 -4.68 35.20
C ALA A 258 6.70 -3.29 34.88
N MET A 259 6.99 -2.53 35.93
CA MET A 259 7.72 -1.26 35.84
C MET A 259 9.19 -1.50 36.20
#